data_AF-A0A376WWW2-F1
#
_entry.id   AF-A0A376WWW2-F1
#
_cell.length_a   1.000
_cell.length_b   1.000
_cell.length_c   1.000
_cell.angle_alpha   90.00
_cell.angle_beta   90.00
_cell.angle_gamma   90.00
#
_symmetry.space_group_name_H-M   'P 1'
#
loop_
_entity.id
_entity.type
_entity.pdbx_description
1 polymer ?
#
loop_
_entity_poly.entity_id
_entity_poly.type
_entity_poly.pdbx_seq_one_letter_code
_entity_poly.pdbx_strand_id
1 'polypeptide(L)'
;MIGGAFLCFEGVEKVLHMLEARKHKEDPAQSQQRLEKLAAQDPLKFEKDKIKGAIRTDFILSAEIVAITLGIVAEAPLLNQVLVLSGIALVVTVGVYGLVGVIVKIDDLGYWLAEKSSALMQALGKGLLIIAPWLMKALSIVGTLAMFLVGGGIVVHGIAPLHHAIEHFAGQQSAVVAMILPTVLNLILGFIIGGIVVLGVKAVAKMRGQAH
;
A
#
# COMPACT_ATOMS: atom_id res chain seq x y z
N MET A 1 -5.42 1.32 -15.92
CA MET A 1 -6.82 1.45 -15.45
C MET A 1 -7.26 0.30 -14.55
N ILE A 2 -7.35 -0.95 -15.03
CA ILE A 2 -7.84 -2.09 -14.22
C ILE A 2 -6.96 -2.36 -12.98
N GLY A 3 -5.63 -2.30 -13.12
CA GLY A 3 -4.71 -2.44 -11.99
C GLY A 3 -4.91 -1.36 -10.91
N GLY A 4 -5.22 -0.12 -11.31
CA GLY A 4 -5.54 0.96 -10.38
C GLY A 4 -6.84 0.69 -9.62
N ALA A 5 -7.88 0.25 -10.32
CA ALA A 5 -9.14 -0.16 -9.69
C ALA A 5 -8.96 -1.33 -8.70
N PHE A 6 -8.09 -2.29 -9.03
CA PHE A 6 -7.74 -3.40 -8.13
C PHE A 6 -7.02 -2.93 -6.86
N LEU A 7 -6.05 -2.00 -6.97
CA LEU A 7 -5.39 -1.41 -5.80
C LEU A 7 -6.35 -0.62 -4.91
N CYS A 8 -7.25 0.15 -5.53
CA CYS A 8 -8.31 0.85 -4.82
C CYS A 8 -9.24 -0.12 -4.08
N PHE A 9 -9.60 -1.23 -4.73
CA PHE A 9 -10.40 -2.31 -4.12
C PHE A 9 -9.68 -2.93 -2.91
N GLU A 10 -8.42 -3.35 -3.06
CA GLU A 10 -7.63 -3.91 -1.94
C GLU A 10 -7.49 -2.91 -0.79
N GLY A 11 -7.30 -1.62 -1.10
CA GLY A 11 -7.24 -0.56 -0.10
C GLY A 11 -8.53 -0.45 0.71
N VAL A 12 -9.70 -0.47 0.05
CA VAL A 12 -11.00 -0.39 0.73
C VAL A 12 -11.26 -1.66 1.55
N GLU A 13 -10.94 -2.86 1.04
CA GLU A 13 -11.06 -4.09 1.82
C GLU A 13 -10.23 -4.05 3.10
N LYS A 14 -8.98 -3.55 3.04
CA LYS A 14 -8.14 -3.37 4.24
C LYS A 14 -8.77 -2.42 5.25
N VAL A 15 -9.33 -1.30 4.80
CA VAL A 15 -10.03 -0.35 5.67
C VAL A 15 -11.26 -1.00 6.31
N LEU A 16 -12.08 -1.70 5.54
CA LEU A 16 -13.27 -2.40 6.04
C LEU A 16 -12.91 -3.46 7.07
N HIS A 17 -11.91 -4.31 6.79
CA HIS A 17 -11.44 -5.32 7.74
C HIS A 17 -10.90 -4.70 9.03
N MET A 18 -10.17 -3.58 8.95
CA MET A 18 -9.69 -2.87 10.13
C MET A 18 -10.86 -2.34 10.97
N LEU A 19 -11.90 -1.80 10.33
CA LEU A 19 -13.09 -1.29 11.01
C LEU A 19 -13.94 -2.40 11.64
N GLU A 20 -14.10 -3.53 10.95
CA GLU A 20 -14.76 -4.73 11.47
C GLU A 20 -14.00 -5.31 12.66
N ALA A 21 -12.68 -5.43 12.57
CA ALA A 21 -11.82 -5.89 13.66
C ALA A 21 -11.86 -4.96 14.89
N ARG A 22 -12.14 -3.65 14.70
CA ARG A 22 -12.35 -2.72 15.82
C ARG A 22 -13.76 -2.80 16.41
N LYS A 23 -14.78 -3.13 15.61
CA LYS A 23 -16.18 -3.25 16.07
C LYS A 23 -16.42 -4.50 16.88
N HIS A 24 -15.76 -5.61 16.52
CA HIS A 24 -15.76 -6.82 17.31
C HIS A 24 -14.63 -6.72 18.33
N LYS A 25 -14.92 -6.34 19.58
CA LYS A 25 -14.04 -6.71 20.70
C LYS A 25 -13.88 -8.22 20.60
N GLU A 26 -12.70 -8.70 20.22
CA GLU A 26 -12.47 -10.13 20.03
C GLU A 26 -12.88 -10.86 21.30
N ASP A 27 -13.97 -11.62 21.21
CA ASP A 27 -14.28 -12.62 22.20
C ASP A 27 -13.08 -13.59 22.21
N PRO A 28 -12.38 -13.83 23.33
CA PRO A 28 -11.19 -14.67 23.37
C PRO A 28 -11.40 -16.05 22.73
N ALA A 29 -12.63 -16.57 22.74
CA ALA A 29 -13.01 -17.80 22.04
C ALA A 29 -12.93 -17.71 20.51
N GLN A 30 -13.28 -16.57 19.91
CA GLN A 30 -13.17 -16.35 18.46
C GLN A 30 -11.72 -16.11 18.03
N SER A 31 -10.91 -15.49 18.88
CA SER A 31 -9.47 -15.32 18.63
C SER A 31 -8.76 -16.68 18.64
N GLN A 32 -9.07 -17.55 19.61
CA GLN A 32 -8.57 -18.93 19.66
C GLN A 32 -8.99 -19.75 18.44
N GLN A 33 -10.25 -19.71 18.02
CA GLN A 33 -10.70 -20.40 16.81
C GLN A 33 -10.00 -19.88 15.54
N ARG A 34 -9.65 -18.59 15.47
CA ARG A 34 -8.90 -18.01 14.34
C ARG A 34 -7.45 -18.51 14.34
N LEU A 35 -6.82 -18.56 15.51
CA LEU A 35 -5.48 -19.11 15.71
C LEU A 35 -5.42 -20.60 15.38
N GLU A 36 -6.43 -21.39 15.79
CA GLU A 36 -6.54 -22.81 15.44
C GLU A 36 -6.74 -23.02 13.94
N LYS A 37 -7.57 -22.20 13.29
CA LYS A 37 -7.76 -22.25 11.82
C LYS A 37 -6.50 -21.86 11.06
N LEU A 38 -5.73 -20.89 11.55
CA LEU A 38 -4.44 -20.49 10.97
C LEU A 38 -3.38 -21.58 11.20
N ALA A 39 -3.35 -22.21 12.38
CA ALA A 39 -2.46 -23.32 12.68
C ALA A 39 -2.79 -24.59 11.89
N ALA A 40 -4.06 -24.77 11.51
CA ALA A 40 -4.52 -25.86 10.64
C ALA A 40 -4.29 -25.59 9.15
N GLN A 41 -3.91 -24.37 8.75
CA GLN A 41 -3.54 -24.09 7.35
C GLN A 41 -2.14 -24.63 7.05
N ASP A 42 -1.98 -25.18 5.85
CA ASP A 42 -0.67 -25.55 5.31
C ASP A 42 0.23 -24.28 5.24
N PRO A 43 1.32 -24.22 6.03
CA PRO A 43 2.21 -23.07 6.07
C PRO A 43 2.77 -22.72 4.69
N LEU A 44 3.05 -23.72 3.85
CA LEU A 44 3.60 -23.53 2.51
C LEU A 44 2.58 -22.88 1.58
N LYS A 45 1.30 -23.21 1.72
CA LYS A 45 0.23 -22.60 0.92
C LYS A 45 0.03 -21.14 1.31
N PHE A 46 -0.01 -20.87 2.61
CA PHE A 46 -0.15 -19.51 3.14
C PHE A 46 1.00 -18.60 2.71
N GLU A 47 2.25 -19.09 2.78
CA GLU A 47 3.42 -18.36 2.34
C GLU A 47 3.37 -18.06 0.84
N LYS A 48 3.04 -19.06 0.01
CA LYS A 48 2.91 -18.89 -1.45
C LYS A 48 1.86 -17.85 -1.81
N ASP A 49 0.70 -17.86 -1.14
CA ASP A 49 -0.37 -16.89 -1.39
C ASP A 49 0.07 -15.47 -1.01
N LYS A 50 0.80 -15.29 0.09
CA LYS A 50 1.39 -13.99 0.47
C LYS A 50 2.42 -13.50 -0.55
N ILE A 51 3.36 -14.37 -0.95
CA ILE A 51 4.39 -14.03 -1.94
C ILE A 51 3.71 -13.62 -3.26
N LYS A 52 2.70 -14.38 -3.70
CA LYS A 52 1.95 -14.08 -4.93
C LYS A 52 1.20 -12.75 -4.85
N GLY A 53 0.58 -12.45 -3.72
CA GLY A 53 -0.05 -11.16 -3.46
C GLY A 53 0.95 -10.01 -3.55
N ALA A 54 2.08 -10.13 -2.84
CA ALA A 54 3.13 -9.12 -2.83
C ALA A 54 3.69 -8.84 -4.24
N ILE A 55 3.95 -9.88 -5.03
CA ILE A 55 4.43 -9.73 -6.42
C ILE A 55 3.41 -8.99 -7.29
N ARG A 56 2.10 -9.26 -7.13
CA ARG A 56 1.07 -8.56 -7.90
C ARG A 56 1.00 -7.08 -7.56
N THR A 57 1.01 -6.74 -6.28
CA THR A 57 1.01 -5.36 -5.83
C THR A 57 2.26 -4.64 -6.34
N ASP A 58 3.44 -5.24 -6.17
CA ASP A 58 4.72 -4.66 -6.62
C ASP A 58 4.78 -4.48 -8.15
N PHE A 59 4.23 -5.43 -8.92
CA PHE A 59 4.11 -5.30 -10.38
C PHE A 59 3.22 -4.12 -10.79
N ILE A 60 2.08 -3.91 -10.12
CA ILE A 60 1.20 -2.77 -10.43
C ILE A 60 1.88 -1.46 -10.06
N LEU A 61 2.54 -1.40 -8.89
CA LEU A 61 3.26 -0.19 -8.45
C LEU A 61 4.44 0.14 -9.37
N SER A 62 5.26 -0.85 -9.73
CA SER A 62 6.39 -0.65 -10.65
C SER A 62 5.94 -0.27 -12.06
N ALA A 63 4.85 -0.84 -12.57
CA ALA A 63 4.27 -0.46 -13.85
C ALA A 63 3.78 1.01 -13.86
N GLU A 64 3.26 1.51 -12.75
CA GLU A 64 2.88 2.92 -12.62
C GLU A 64 4.10 3.84 -12.66
N ILE A 65 5.14 3.54 -11.88
CA ILE A 65 6.38 4.34 -11.88
C ILE A 65 6.96 4.43 -13.30
N VAL A 66 6.95 3.31 -14.02
CA VAL A 66 7.37 3.26 -15.43
C VAL A 66 6.48 4.13 -16.31
N ALA A 67 5.15 4.04 -16.16
CA ALA A 67 4.21 4.84 -16.97
C ALA A 67 4.34 6.35 -16.70
N ILE A 68 4.48 6.76 -15.44
CA ILE A 68 4.71 8.17 -15.06
C ILE A 68 6.03 8.65 -15.63
N THR A 69 7.10 7.89 -15.41
CA THR A 69 8.43 8.22 -15.91
C THR A 69 8.41 8.38 -17.42
N LEU A 70 7.87 7.39 -18.13
CA LEU A 70 7.78 7.41 -19.59
C LEU A 70 6.94 8.59 -20.09
N GLY A 71 5.87 8.97 -19.38
CA GLY A 71 5.10 10.18 -19.68
C GLY A 71 5.93 11.45 -19.55
N ILE A 72 6.73 11.58 -18.49
CA ILE A 72 7.60 12.75 -18.24
C ILE A 72 8.71 12.86 -19.30
N VAL A 73 9.31 11.74 -19.69
CA VAL A 73 10.40 11.72 -20.67
C VAL A 73 9.95 11.39 -22.10
N ALA A 74 8.64 11.46 -22.37
CA ALA A 74 8.05 11.02 -23.63
C ALA A 74 8.63 11.75 -24.86
N GLU A 75 9.00 13.03 -24.69
CA GLU A 75 9.59 13.85 -25.76
C GLU A 75 11.12 13.74 -25.86
N ALA A 76 11.77 13.04 -24.92
CA ALA A 76 13.21 12.84 -24.96
C ALA A 76 13.63 11.76 -25.98
N PRO A 77 14.86 11.80 -26.52
CA PRO A 77 15.39 10.74 -27.36
C PRO A 77 15.34 9.36 -26.68
N LEU A 78 15.13 8.30 -27.45
CA LEU A 78 14.97 6.92 -26.95
C LEU A 78 16.08 6.51 -25.96
N LEU A 79 17.34 6.88 -26.25
CA LEU A 79 18.47 6.57 -25.38
C LEU A 79 18.32 7.21 -23.99
N ASN A 80 17.86 8.46 -23.93
CA ASN A 80 17.62 9.15 -22.66
C ASN A 80 16.46 8.50 -21.90
N GLN A 81 15.39 8.11 -22.61
CA GLN A 81 14.27 7.41 -21.97
C GLN A 81 14.75 6.11 -21.30
N VAL A 82 15.49 5.27 -22.03
CA VAL A 82 16.02 4.00 -21.51
C VAL A 82 16.93 4.22 -20.30
N LEU A 83 17.82 5.21 -20.36
CA LEU A 83 18.74 5.52 -19.25
C LEU A 83 17.99 6.00 -18.00
N VAL A 84 17.02 6.91 -18.16
CA VAL A 84 16.23 7.45 -17.05
C VAL A 84 15.35 6.36 -16.44
N LEU A 85 14.63 5.59 -17.27
CA LEU A 85 13.78 4.48 -16.82
C LEU A 85 14.58 3.42 -16.04
N SER A 86 15.74 3.02 -16.56
CA SER A 86 16.60 2.03 -15.91
C SER A 86 17.20 2.58 -14.61
N GLY A 87 17.60 3.86 -14.60
CA GLY A 87 18.12 4.53 -13.42
C GLY A 87 17.09 4.62 -12.30
N ILE A 88 15.87 5.07 -12.61
CA ILE A 88 14.77 5.15 -11.64
C ILE A 88 14.40 3.75 -11.13
N ALA A 89 14.32 2.75 -12.02
CA ALA A 89 14.02 1.38 -11.62
C ALA A 89 15.04 0.85 -10.59
N LEU A 90 16.34 1.06 -10.82
CA LEU A 90 17.39 0.66 -9.89
C LEU A 90 17.32 1.44 -8.57
N VAL A 91 17.17 2.76 -8.64
CA VAL A 91 17.13 3.63 -7.45
C VAL A 91 15.93 3.30 -6.57
N VAL A 92 14.74 3.11 -7.15
CA VAL A 92 13.53 2.73 -6.40
C VAL A 92 13.68 1.33 -5.82
N THR A 93 14.20 0.37 -6.60
CA THR A 93 14.40 -1.00 -6.11
C THR A 93 15.34 -1.00 -4.91
N VAL A 94 16.55 -0.47 -5.04
CA VAL A 94 17.53 -0.45 -3.96
C VAL A 94 17.05 0.43 -2.79
N GLY A 95 16.49 1.60 -3.09
CA GLY A 95 16.03 2.56 -2.09
C GLY A 95 14.88 2.03 -1.24
N VAL A 96 13.82 1.52 -1.86
CA VAL A 96 12.63 1.03 -1.14
C VAL A 96 12.94 -0.27 -0.41
N TYR A 97 13.53 -1.27 -1.07
CA TYR A 97 13.85 -2.54 -0.42
C TYR A 97 14.94 -2.38 0.65
N GLY A 98 15.92 -1.50 0.42
CA GLY A 98 16.93 -1.15 1.42
C GLY A 98 16.32 -0.48 2.65
N LEU A 99 15.44 0.50 2.45
CA LEU A 99 14.74 1.19 3.54
C LEU A 99 13.89 0.21 4.36
N VAL A 100 13.08 -0.63 3.69
CA VAL A 100 12.26 -1.64 4.36
C VAL A 100 13.15 -2.64 5.12
N GLY A 101 14.27 -3.06 4.54
CA GLY A 101 15.23 -3.94 5.21
C GLY A 101 15.80 -3.33 6.49
N VAL A 102 16.13 -2.03 6.48
CA VAL A 102 16.57 -1.31 7.67
C VAL A 102 15.46 -1.25 8.73
N ILE A 103 14.23 -0.93 8.33
CA ILE A 103 13.07 -0.88 9.23
C ILE A 103 12.86 -2.22 9.94
N VAL A 104 12.91 -3.34 9.22
CA VAL A 104 12.74 -4.67 9.81
C VAL A 104 13.91 -5.00 10.75
N LYS A 105 15.14 -4.65 10.35
CA LYS A 105 16.35 -4.94 11.14
C LYS A 105 16.42 -4.15 12.46
N ILE A 106 15.73 -3.03 12.54
CA ILE A 106 15.57 -2.26 13.79
C ILE A 106 14.83 -3.10 14.84
N ASP A 107 13.88 -3.95 14.46
CA ASP A 107 13.17 -4.84 15.40
C ASP A 107 14.11 -5.91 15.97
N ASP A 108 14.84 -6.60 15.09
CA ASP A 108 15.87 -7.59 15.48
C ASP A 108 16.96 -6.96 16.36
N LEU A 109 17.39 -5.74 16.03
CA LEU A 109 18.36 -4.99 16.82
C LEU A 109 17.82 -4.65 18.21
N GLY A 110 16.52 -4.37 18.32
CA GLY A 110 15.85 -4.08 19.58
C GLY A 110 15.88 -5.28 20.52
N TYR A 111 15.59 -6.46 19.98
CA TYR A 111 15.69 -7.72 20.70
C TYR A 111 17.14 -7.98 21.18
N TRP A 112 18.11 -7.87 20.28
CA TRP A 112 19.52 -8.09 20.61
C TRP A 112 20.06 -7.10 21.66
N LEU A 113 19.66 -5.84 21.62
CA LEU A 113 20.03 -4.82 22.61
C LEU A 113 19.41 -5.12 23.98
N ALA A 114 18.19 -5.67 24.01
CA ALA A 114 17.48 -6.00 25.23
C ALA A 114 18.15 -7.15 26.04
N GLU A 115 18.91 -8.02 25.37
CA GLU A 115 19.67 -9.12 26.01
C GLU A 115 21.06 -8.70 26.52
N LYS A 116 21.53 -7.48 26.25
CA LYS A 116 22.84 -7.01 26.75
C LYS A 116 22.85 -6.81 28.26
N SER A 117 24.03 -6.87 28.88
CA SER A 117 24.21 -6.65 30.33
C SER A 117 24.15 -5.18 30.76
N SER A 118 24.37 -4.25 29.84
CA SER A 118 24.33 -2.80 30.13
C SER A 118 22.89 -2.31 30.27
N ALA A 119 22.57 -1.68 31.40
CA ALA A 119 21.24 -1.12 31.67
C ALA A 119 20.79 -0.09 30.61
N LEU A 120 21.74 0.67 30.04
CA LEU A 120 21.44 1.61 28.96
C LEU A 120 21.05 0.89 27.66
N MET A 121 21.77 -0.17 27.30
CA MET A 121 21.46 -0.97 26.11
C MET A 121 20.13 -1.72 26.27
N GLN A 122 19.84 -2.23 27.47
CA GLN A 122 18.55 -2.86 27.77
C GLN A 122 17.39 -1.86 27.66
N ALA A 123 17.55 -0.64 28.18
CA ALA A 123 16.54 0.40 28.09
C ALA A 123 16.27 0.80 26.64
N LEU A 124 17.33 0.97 25.84
CA LEU A 124 17.21 1.26 24.40
C LEU A 124 16.55 0.10 23.64
N GLY A 125 16.94 -1.15 23.89
CA GLY A 125 16.34 -2.32 23.26
C GLY A 125 14.85 -2.45 23.56
N LYS A 126 14.47 -2.30 24.84
CA LYS A 126 13.05 -2.30 25.26
C LYS A 126 12.27 -1.15 24.62
N GLY A 127 12.86 0.05 24.54
CA GLY A 127 12.26 1.18 23.84
C GLY A 127 11.96 0.87 22.37
N LEU A 128 12.92 0.25 21.67
CA LEU A 128 12.79 -0.13 20.27
C LEU A 128 11.67 -1.17 20.05
N LEU A 129 11.61 -2.18 20.92
CA LEU A 129 10.55 -3.22 20.89
C LEU A 129 9.15 -2.65 21.16
N ILE A 130 9.02 -1.59 21.97
CA ILE A 130 7.74 -0.92 22.21
C ILE A 130 7.30 -0.11 20.96
N ILE A 131 8.26 0.47 20.23
CA ILE A 131 8.00 1.28 19.05
C ILE A 131 7.71 0.42 17.82
N ALA A 132 8.32 -0.76 17.68
CA ALA A 132 8.16 -1.61 16.50
C ALA A 132 6.69 -1.91 16.13
N PRO A 133 5.78 -2.27 17.06
CA PRO A 133 4.36 -2.46 16.75
C PRO A 133 3.67 -1.20 16.23
N TRP A 134 4.05 -0.03 16.75
CA TRP A 134 3.51 1.26 16.31
C TRP A 134 4.01 1.60 14.91
N LEU A 135 5.29 1.37 14.64
CA LEU A 135 5.88 1.53 13.31
C LEU A 135 5.17 0.65 12.28
N MET A 136 4.96 -0.63 12.59
CA MET A 136 4.25 -1.57 11.70
C MET A 136 2.80 -1.16 11.44
N LYS A 137 2.09 -0.64 12.45
CA LYS A 137 0.73 -0.09 12.29
C LYS A 137 0.73 1.17 11.43
N ALA A 138 1.68 2.09 11.65
CA ALA A 138 1.81 3.31 10.85
C ALA A 138 2.09 2.97 9.38
N LEU A 139 3.01 2.04 9.11
CA LEU A 139 3.31 1.55 7.76
C LEU A 139 2.09 0.92 7.08
N SER A 140 1.23 0.21 7.83
CA SER A 140 -0.02 -0.32 7.29
C SER A 140 -0.98 0.79 6.85
N ILE A 141 -1.11 1.87 7.63
CA ILE A 141 -1.94 3.02 7.28
C ILE A 141 -1.35 3.74 6.06
N VAL A 142 -0.07 4.06 6.10
CA VAL A 142 0.63 4.73 5.00
C VAL A 142 0.54 3.89 3.72
N GLY A 143 0.73 2.58 3.80
CA GLY A 143 0.59 1.68 2.65
C GLY A 143 -0.84 1.64 2.09
N THR A 144 -1.86 1.71 2.94
CA THR A 144 -3.26 1.78 2.50
C THR A 144 -3.57 3.11 1.81
N LEU A 145 -3.07 4.23 2.35
CA LEU A 145 -3.18 5.53 1.70
C LEU A 145 -2.44 5.55 0.35
N ALA A 146 -1.25 4.94 0.28
CA ALA A 146 -0.49 4.81 -0.95
C ALA A 146 -1.26 4.01 -2.01
N MET A 147 -1.94 2.92 -1.64
CA MET A 147 -2.81 2.15 -2.55
C MET A 147 -3.92 3.01 -3.16
N PHE A 148 -4.52 3.94 -2.41
CA PHE A 148 -5.52 4.86 -2.95
C PHE A 148 -4.91 5.95 -3.82
N LEU A 149 -3.79 6.53 -3.41
CA LEU A 149 -3.09 7.58 -4.16
C LEU A 149 -2.64 7.08 -5.52
N VAL A 150 -1.99 5.93 -5.54
CA VAL A 150 -1.52 5.24 -6.75
C VAL A 150 -2.69 4.74 -7.58
N GLY A 151 -3.62 3.98 -6.97
CA GLY A 151 -4.76 3.43 -7.70
C GLY A 151 -5.64 4.53 -8.32
N GLY A 152 -5.91 5.59 -7.56
CA GLY A 152 -6.62 6.78 -8.02
C GLY A 152 -5.86 7.53 -9.09
N GLY A 153 -4.54 7.71 -8.93
CA GLY A 153 -3.66 8.32 -9.92
C GLY A 153 -3.68 7.59 -11.27
N ILE A 154 -3.53 6.26 -11.27
CA ILE A 154 -3.64 5.40 -12.47
C ILE A 154 -4.99 5.58 -13.16
N VAL A 155 -6.07 5.72 -12.39
CA VAL A 155 -7.41 5.86 -12.96
C VAL A 155 -7.63 7.26 -13.52
N VAL A 156 -7.20 8.29 -12.80
CA VAL A 156 -7.32 9.69 -13.21
C VAL A 156 -6.53 9.94 -14.50
N HIS A 157 -5.26 9.52 -14.56
CA HIS A 157 -4.43 9.69 -15.77
C HIS A 157 -5.00 8.93 -16.98
N GLY A 158 -5.66 7.79 -16.76
CA GLY A 158 -6.31 7.05 -17.84
C GLY A 158 -7.60 7.70 -18.38
N ILE A 159 -8.18 8.67 -17.67
CA ILE A 159 -9.39 9.40 -18.07
C ILE A 159 -9.01 10.84 -18.36
N ALA A 160 -8.64 11.13 -19.61
CA ALA A 160 -8.15 12.45 -20.03
C ALA A 160 -9.05 13.64 -19.59
N PRO A 161 -10.40 13.58 -19.67
CA PRO A 161 -11.25 14.67 -19.17
C PRO A 161 -11.13 14.90 -17.66
N LEU A 162 -10.95 13.82 -16.88
CA LEU A 162 -10.83 13.89 -15.42
C LEU A 162 -9.48 14.45 -15.01
N HIS A 163 -8.41 14.04 -15.71
CA HIS A 163 -7.07 14.58 -15.52
C HIS A 163 -7.02 16.09 -15.80
N HIS A 164 -7.51 16.53 -16.95
CA HIS A 164 -7.54 17.95 -17.31
C HIS A 164 -8.44 18.79 -16.41
N ALA A 165 -9.57 18.25 -15.94
CA ALA A 165 -10.43 18.95 -14.98
C ALA A 165 -9.71 19.21 -13.65
N ILE A 166 -8.94 18.23 -13.17
CA ILE A 166 -8.16 18.34 -11.93
C ILE A 166 -7.01 19.34 -12.11
N GLU A 167 -6.26 19.27 -13.21
CA GLU A 167 -5.17 20.21 -13.50
C GLU A 167 -5.67 21.64 -13.66
N HIS A 168 -6.76 21.84 -14.41
CA HIS A 168 -7.35 23.17 -14.61
C HIS A 168 -7.87 23.76 -13.29
N PHE A 169 -8.49 22.95 -12.45
CA PHE A 169 -8.96 23.39 -11.13
C PHE A 169 -7.79 23.68 -10.17
N ALA A 170 -6.71 22.90 -10.23
CA ALA A 170 -5.51 23.13 -9.45
C ALA A 170 -4.75 24.40 -9.91
N GLY A 171 -4.69 24.66 -11.21
CA GLY A 171 -4.01 25.83 -11.80
C GLY A 171 -4.67 27.18 -11.48
N GLN A 172 -5.92 27.18 -11.01
CA GLN A 172 -6.61 28.40 -10.56
C GLN A 172 -6.34 28.73 -9.09
N GLN A 173 -5.63 27.87 -8.37
CA GLN A 173 -5.39 28.00 -6.94
C GLN A 173 -3.99 28.54 -6.65
N SER A 174 -3.73 28.89 -5.38
CA SER A 174 -2.39 29.27 -4.95
C SER A 174 -1.38 28.13 -5.16
N ALA A 175 -0.10 28.46 -5.35
CA ALA A 175 0.95 27.49 -5.67
C ALA A 175 1.03 26.30 -4.68
N VAL A 176 0.78 26.56 -3.39
CA VAL A 176 0.75 25.52 -2.36
C VAL A 176 -0.45 24.58 -2.52
N VAL A 177 -1.62 25.13 -2.84
CA VAL A 177 -2.84 24.35 -3.08
C VAL A 177 -2.69 23.53 -4.36
N ALA A 178 -2.12 24.08 -5.42
CA ALA A 178 -1.90 23.38 -6.69
C ALA A 178 -1.00 22.13 -6.55
N MET A 179 -0.07 22.11 -5.59
CA MET A 179 0.78 20.94 -5.32
C MET A 179 0.06 19.83 -4.54
N ILE A 180 -0.83 20.20 -3.62
CA ILE A 180 -1.47 19.24 -2.70
C ILE A 180 -2.78 18.69 -3.30
N LEU A 181 -3.50 19.53 -4.05
CA LEU A 181 -4.84 19.23 -4.52
C LEU A 181 -4.92 17.98 -5.41
N PRO A 182 -4.03 17.76 -6.40
CA PRO A 182 -4.07 16.54 -7.21
C PRO A 182 -3.89 15.26 -6.37
N THR A 183 -2.98 15.30 -5.39
CA THR A 183 -2.72 14.20 -4.46
C THR A 183 -3.96 13.87 -3.63
N VAL A 184 -4.61 14.90 -3.06
CA VAL A 184 -5.83 14.72 -2.27
C VAL A 184 -6.98 14.21 -3.13
N LEU A 185 -7.15 14.73 -4.35
CA LEU A 185 -8.19 14.29 -5.27
C LEU A 185 -7.98 12.85 -5.73
N ASN A 186 -6.74 12.46 -6.05
CA ASN A 186 -6.40 11.07 -6.37
C ASN A 186 -6.72 10.14 -5.21
N LEU A 187 -6.43 10.54 -3.97
CA LEU A 187 -6.80 9.76 -2.78
C LEU A 187 -8.30 9.57 -2.65
N ILE A 188 -9.07 10.67 -2.76
CA ILE A 188 -10.54 10.65 -2.64
C ILE A 188 -11.15 9.81 -3.75
N LEU A 189 -10.75 10.04 -5.00
CA LEU A 189 -11.23 9.28 -6.16
C LEU A 189 -10.85 7.81 -6.04
N GLY A 190 -9.61 7.51 -5.63
CA GLY A 190 -9.17 6.14 -5.37
C GLY A 190 -10.04 5.44 -4.33
N PHE A 191 -10.38 6.11 -3.24
CA PHE A 191 -11.30 5.57 -2.24
C PHE A 191 -12.71 5.34 -2.81
N ILE A 192 -13.26 6.30 -3.57
CA ILE A 192 -14.58 6.19 -4.20
C ILE A 192 -14.62 5.02 -5.18
N ILE A 193 -13.64 4.92 -6.07
CA ILE A 193 -13.53 3.84 -7.05
C ILE A 193 -13.43 2.50 -6.33
N GLY A 194 -12.58 2.39 -5.31
CA GLY A 194 -12.46 1.19 -4.50
C GLY A 194 -13.79 0.79 -3.86
N GLY A 195 -14.53 1.75 -3.33
CA GLY A 195 -15.87 1.54 -2.76
C GLY A 195 -16.86 1.01 -3.79
N ILE A 196 -16.89 1.60 -4.99
CA ILE A 196 -17.75 1.15 -6.09
C ILE A 196 -17.41 -0.29 -6.48
N VAL A 197 -16.12 -0.62 -6.62
CA VAL A 197 -15.68 -1.96 -7.00
C VAL A 197 -16.04 -2.97 -5.91
N VAL A 198 -15.81 -2.66 -4.62
CA VAL A 198 -16.19 -3.53 -3.50
C VAL A 198 -17.70 -3.80 -3.49
N LEU A 199 -18.53 -2.77 -3.69
CA LEU A 199 -19.98 -2.92 -3.75
C LEU A 199 -20.40 -3.80 -4.93
N GLY A 200 -19.80 -3.61 -6.10
CA GLY A 200 -20.03 -4.42 -7.29
C GLY A 200 -19.67 -5.90 -7.06
N VAL A 201 -18.49 -6.17 -6.51
CA VAL A 201 -18.03 -7.53 -6.20
C VAL A 201 -18.95 -8.20 -5.18
N LYS A 202 -19.33 -7.51 -4.09
CA LYS A 202 -20.25 -8.04 -3.08
C LYS A 202 -21.65 -8.30 -3.65
N ALA A 203 -22.16 -7.43 -4.52
CA ALA A 203 -23.44 -7.63 -5.18
C ALA A 203 -23.42 -8.87 -6.10
N VAL A 204 -22.37 -9.03 -6.91
CA VAL A 204 -22.20 -10.21 -7.78
C VAL A 204 -22.04 -11.50 -6.97
N ALA A 205 -21.26 -11.48 -5.89
CA ALA A 205 -21.09 -12.63 -5.00
C ALA A 205 -22.44 -13.06 -4.38
N LYS A 206 -23.23 -12.08 -3.90
CA LYS A 206 -24.58 -12.30 -3.37
C LYS A 206 -25.51 -12.91 -4.43
N MET A 207 -25.45 -12.45 -5.68
CA MET A 207 -26.24 -13.01 -6.78
C MET A 207 -25.79 -14.43 -7.18
N ARG A 208 -24.50 -14.75 -7.02
CA ARG A 208 -23.93 -16.08 -7.30
C ARG A 208 -24.10 -17.09 -6.15
N GLY A 209 -24.73 -16.69 -5.05
CA GLY A 209 -24.92 -17.55 -3.87
C GLY A 209 -23.62 -17.89 -3.12
N GLN A 210 -22.52 -17.19 -3.40
CA GLN A 210 -21.26 -17.33 -2.67
C GLN A 210 -21.27 -16.30 -1.54
N ALA A 211 -21.63 -16.74 -0.34
CA ALA A 211 -21.48 -15.94 0.87
C ALA A 211 -19.98 -15.85 1.22
N HIS A 212 -19.45 -14.63 1.29
CA HIS A 212 -18.20 -14.30 1.96
C HIS A 212 -18.50 -13.89 3.40
#